data_AF-A0AAW5UB39-F1
#
_entry.id   AF-A0AAW5UB39-F1
#
_cell.length_a   1.000
_cell.length_b   1.000
_cell.length_c   1.000
_cell.angle_alpha   90.00
_cell.angle_beta   90.00
_cell.angle_gamma   90.00
#
_symmetry.space_group_name_H-M   'P 1'
#
loop_
_entity.id
_entity.type
_entity.pdbx_description
1 polymer ?
#
loop_
_entity_poly.entity_id
_entity_poly.type
_entity_poly.pdbx_seq_one_letter_code
_entity_poly.pdbx_strand_id
1 'polypeptide(L)'
;MMKRLMINSKLMIWLGICIVFVCICHSAATYHFYYLEQWNTFYWDADAVCQTLAKPGGVAIVLADFLMQFFCYGAGPVVYGILMTLVAYAQSLWVKEGARYLGCITAVAMLMTLVSNMSCLLAGSVCLVMIMFLVAVVLRCRLWLKVVAVAMIALVVRRNCLVREGSVLNFMAYLPWLMAVVVGVLQLCYVYLQKQLGKYGLMAQCVVVLGAVVVLFVSSYQAQDEYMKKIYYYVRHQQWDEIINRSNSRGAKGNVTFQLCRNMALAEKGELGEKLLMFDQQGMNSIMASDFKTLQMSMLMMDVYYAMGYVNMSQLCAFESQEYMDNKSPYLWQRLVDTNIENGAYAVAEKYIKLLERTLAYRDWAKERRRFLYNDKAVRADKVLGMKRKCIFSDDKLIGNGGFDNDLASIVKACPEHRATLEYLGAMYIVANQRSKFLALMKQYMGTKAMPHIPASFAKAMEVFCKNPE
;
A
#
# COMPACT_ATOMS: atom_id res chain seq x y z
N MET A 1 3.99 31.18 -39.51
CA MET A 1 2.71 31.03 -38.77
C MET A 1 2.22 29.58 -38.73
N MET A 2 2.07 28.90 -39.88
CA MET A 2 1.51 27.54 -39.98
C MET A 2 2.29 26.43 -39.23
N LYS A 3 3.64 26.44 -39.25
CA LYS A 3 4.46 25.52 -38.42
C LYS A 3 4.24 25.71 -36.91
N ARG A 4 4.04 26.96 -36.45
CA ARG A 4 3.80 27.28 -35.03
C ARG A 4 2.42 26.78 -34.59
N LEU A 5 1.40 26.95 -35.43
CA LEU A 5 0.06 26.39 -35.24
C LEU A 5 0.05 24.85 -35.20
N MET A 6 0.81 24.17 -36.06
CA MET A 6 0.90 22.70 -36.05
C MET A 6 1.69 22.12 -34.86
N ILE A 7 2.69 22.86 -34.35
CA ILE A 7 3.39 22.48 -33.12
C ILE A 7 2.44 22.61 -31.93
N ASN A 8 1.66 23.70 -31.88
CA ASN A 8 0.66 23.92 -30.84
C ASN A 8 -0.44 22.85 -30.89
N SER A 9 -0.93 22.44 -32.07
CA SER A 9 -1.97 21.41 -32.17
C SER A 9 -1.50 20.03 -31.71
N LYS A 10 -0.28 19.62 -32.04
CA LYS A 10 0.29 18.34 -31.54
C LYS A 10 0.51 18.37 -30.03
N LEU A 11 0.99 19.49 -29.49
CA LEU A 11 1.17 19.67 -28.06
C LEU A 11 -0.16 19.57 -27.31
N MET A 12 -1.21 20.20 -27.84
CA MET A 12 -2.56 20.13 -27.27
C MET A 12 -3.11 18.70 -27.24
N ILE A 13 -2.87 17.89 -28.27
CA ILE A 13 -3.31 16.49 -28.30
C ILE A 13 -2.59 15.67 -27.22
N TRP A 14 -1.26 15.80 -27.09
CA TRP A 14 -0.50 15.10 -26.04
C TRP A 14 -0.87 15.56 -24.64
N LEU A 15 -1.17 16.84 -24.45
CA LEU A 15 -1.71 17.37 -23.21
C LEU A 15 -3.08 16.75 -22.89
N GLY A 16 -3.97 16.64 -23.88
CA GLY A 16 -5.25 15.94 -23.74
C GLY A 16 -5.08 14.47 -23.35
N ILE A 17 -4.16 13.74 -23.99
CA ILE A 17 -3.83 12.35 -23.65
C ILE A 17 -3.31 12.26 -22.20
N CYS A 18 -2.44 13.20 -21.78
CA CYS A 18 -1.96 13.26 -20.41
C CYS A 18 -3.10 13.43 -19.41
N ILE A 19 -4.03 14.35 -19.67
CA ILE A 19 -5.21 14.55 -18.82
C ILE A 19 -6.03 13.26 -18.73
N VAL A 20 -6.28 12.58 -19.85
CA VAL A 20 -7.00 11.30 -19.87
C VAL A 20 -6.29 10.24 -19.03
N PHE A 21 -4.96 10.10 -19.16
CA PHE A 21 -4.20 9.15 -18.33
C PHE A 21 -4.22 9.50 -16.85
N VAL A 22 -4.14 10.78 -16.49
CA VAL A 22 -4.30 11.22 -15.09
C VAL A 22 -5.68 10.85 -14.57
N CYS A 23 -6.74 11.07 -15.34
CA CYS A 23 -8.11 10.68 -14.98
C CYS A 23 -8.25 9.16 -14.80
N ILE A 24 -7.64 8.36 -15.69
CA ILE A 24 -7.62 6.89 -15.56
C ILE A 24 -6.87 6.46 -14.30
N CYS A 25 -5.70 7.03 -14.03
CA CYS A 25 -4.94 6.74 -12.83
C CYS A 25 -5.72 7.13 -11.56
N HIS A 26 -6.43 8.26 -11.61
CA HIS A 26 -7.24 8.73 -10.48
C HIS A 26 -8.45 7.82 -10.23
N SER A 27 -9.14 7.37 -11.26
CA SER A 27 -10.33 6.52 -11.09
C SER A 27 -10.00 5.08 -10.74
N ALA A 28 -8.93 4.52 -11.32
CA ALA A 28 -8.63 3.09 -11.21
C ALA A 28 -7.51 2.76 -10.20
N ALA A 29 -6.64 3.70 -9.83
CA ALA A 29 -5.42 3.38 -9.08
C ALA A 29 -5.05 4.39 -7.98
N THR A 30 -5.95 5.28 -7.58
CA THR A 30 -5.65 6.31 -6.56
C THR A 30 -5.10 5.70 -5.28
N TYR A 31 -5.73 4.65 -4.76
CA TYR A 31 -5.31 4.04 -3.49
C TYR A 31 -4.09 3.16 -3.67
N HIS A 32 -3.87 2.61 -4.87
CA HIS A 32 -2.62 1.96 -5.24
C HIS A 32 -1.40 2.87 -5.02
N PHE A 33 -1.46 4.14 -5.41
CA PHE A 33 -0.31 5.04 -5.25
C PHE A 33 0.01 5.35 -3.79
N TYR A 34 -1.00 5.62 -2.95
CA TYR A 34 -0.79 5.77 -1.50
C TYR A 34 -0.20 4.50 -0.89
N TYR A 35 -0.67 3.35 -1.37
CA TYR A 35 -0.20 2.06 -0.89
C TYR A 35 1.29 1.81 -1.22
N LEU A 36 1.72 2.13 -2.45
CA LEU A 36 3.14 2.03 -2.84
C LEU A 36 4.05 2.88 -1.96
N GLU A 37 3.62 4.10 -1.63
CA GLU A 37 4.41 5.02 -0.81
C GLU A 37 4.55 4.55 0.63
N GLN A 38 3.52 3.92 1.18
CA GLN A 38 3.62 3.31 2.51
C GLN A 38 4.69 2.21 2.55
N TRP A 39 4.97 1.56 1.42
CA TRP A 39 5.90 0.43 1.33
C TRP A 39 7.34 0.86 1.03
N ASN A 40 7.52 2.03 0.41
CA ASN A 40 8.81 2.53 0.02
C ASN A 40 8.75 4.06 -0.17
N THR A 41 9.77 4.78 0.29
CA THR A 41 9.88 6.23 0.08
C THR A 41 11.34 6.64 -0.11
N PHE A 42 11.56 7.87 -0.58
CA PHE A 42 12.89 8.42 -0.78
C PHE A 42 13.51 8.93 0.52
N TYR A 43 14.71 8.45 0.83
CA TYR A 43 15.55 8.96 1.92
C TYR A 43 16.65 9.83 1.32
N TRP A 44 16.75 11.08 1.80
CA TRP A 44 17.78 12.04 1.44
C TRP A 44 19.11 11.69 2.12
N ASP A 45 19.68 10.56 1.72
CA ASP A 45 20.97 10.03 2.16
C ASP A 45 21.90 9.90 0.94
N ALA A 46 22.91 10.76 0.88
CA ALA A 46 23.84 10.84 -0.26
C ALA A 46 24.62 9.54 -0.46
N ASP A 47 25.02 8.86 0.62
CA ASP A 47 25.81 7.64 0.53
C ASP A 47 24.95 6.48 0.00
N ALA A 48 23.74 6.34 0.51
CA ALA A 48 22.79 5.33 0.03
C ALA A 48 22.39 5.54 -1.44
N VAL A 49 22.20 6.80 -1.85
CA VAL A 49 21.91 7.17 -3.24
C VAL A 49 23.10 6.84 -4.14
N CYS A 50 24.33 7.21 -3.76
CA CYS A 50 25.54 6.89 -4.52
C CYS A 50 25.73 5.37 -4.68
N GLN A 51 25.54 4.59 -3.61
CA GLN A 51 25.60 3.13 -3.65
C GLN A 51 24.54 2.53 -4.58
N THR A 52 23.34 3.10 -4.60
CA THR A 52 22.26 2.64 -5.47
C THR A 52 22.54 2.99 -6.93
N LEU A 53 23.03 4.21 -7.22
CA LEU A 53 23.40 4.65 -8.57
C LEU A 53 24.53 3.82 -9.17
N ALA A 54 25.46 3.31 -8.36
CA ALA A 54 26.53 2.43 -8.81
C ALA A 54 26.03 1.05 -9.28
N LYS A 55 24.83 0.63 -8.85
CA LYS A 55 24.23 -0.64 -9.27
C LYS A 55 23.61 -0.51 -10.67
N PRO A 56 23.67 -1.55 -11.51
CA PRO A 56 22.93 -1.58 -12.79
C PRO A 56 21.42 -1.34 -12.58
N GLY A 57 20.83 -0.45 -13.37
CA GLY A 57 19.44 0.00 -13.18
C GLY A 57 19.23 1.00 -12.04
N GLY A 58 20.29 1.40 -11.32
CA GLY A 58 20.26 2.28 -10.16
C GLY A 58 19.60 3.64 -10.42
N VAL A 59 19.83 4.22 -11.60
CA VAL A 59 19.20 5.49 -12.01
C VAL A 59 17.66 5.40 -12.00
N ALA A 60 17.11 4.29 -12.51
CA ALA A 60 15.66 4.09 -12.54
C ALA A 60 15.09 3.88 -11.13
N ILE A 61 15.83 3.21 -10.25
CA ILE A 61 15.45 3.00 -8.84
C ILE A 61 15.43 4.32 -8.09
N VAL A 62 16.51 5.09 -8.15
CA VAL A 62 16.62 6.39 -7.46
C VAL A 62 15.56 7.37 -7.96
N LEU A 63 15.32 7.43 -9.28
CA LEU A 63 14.29 8.29 -9.84
C LEU A 63 12.88 7.83 -9.42
N ALA A 64 12.62 6.52 -9.38
CA ALA A 64 11.34 6.00 -8.92
C ALA A 64 11.10 6.28 -7.43
N ASP A 65 12.08 6.03 -6.56
CA ASP A 65 11.99 6.31 -5.13
C ASP A 65 11.75 7.82 -4.93
N PHE A 66 12.48 8.68 -5.65
CA PHE A 66 12.29 10.13 -5.64
C PHE A 66 10.87 10.54 -6.07
N LEU A 67 10.32 9.95 -7.13
CA LEU A 67 8.95 10.24 -7.58
C LEU A 67 7.89 9.74 -6.58
N MET A 68 8.15 8.61 -5.93
CA MET A 68 7.22 7.96 -5.00
C MET A 68 6.95 8.81 -3.75
N GLN A 69 7.91 9.62 -3.30
CA GLN A 69 7.74 10.48 -2.12
C GLN A 69 6.55 11.47 -2.25
N PHE A 70 6.18 11.83 -3.49
CA PHE A 70 5.06 12.75 -3.76
C PHE A 70 3.69 12.08 -3.66
N PHE A 71 3.64 10.74 -3.65
CA PHE A 71 2.38 10.00 -3.60
C PHE A 71 1.69 10.16 -2.24
N CYS A 72 2.45 10.42 -1.18
CA CYS A 72 1.95 10.78 0.15
C CYS A 72 1.01 12.01 0.09
N TYR A 73 1.30 12.96 -0.82
CA TYR A 73 0.51 14.18 -1.03
C TYR A 73 -0.60 14.02 -2.09
N GLY A 74 -0.88 12.80 -2.55
CA GLY A 74 -1.92 12.52 -3.55
C GLY A 74 -1.54 12.84 -4.99
N ALA A 75 -0.27 13.18 -5.27
CA ALA A 75 0.20 13.47 -6.63
C ALA A 75 0.45 12.22 -7.49
N GLY A 76 0.22 11.00 -6.96
CA GLY A 76 0.43 9.73 -7.66
C GLY A 76 -0.20 9.64 -9.06
N PRO A 77 -1.50 9.92 -9.22
CA PRO A 77 -2.15 9.89 -10.53
C PRO A 77 -1.54 10.86 -11.54
N VAL A 78 -1.09 12.04 -11.08
CA VAL A 78 -0.46 13.04 -11.94
C VAL A 78 0.91 12.57 -12.41
N VAL A 79 1.77 12.17 -11.46
CA VAL A 79 3.12 11.68 -11.75
C VAL A 79 3.07 10.48 -12.68
N TYR A 80 2.22 9.49 -12.38
CA TYR A 80 2.12 8.28 -13.20
C TYR A 80 1.47 8.54 -14.56
N GLY A 81 0.47 9.43 -14.63
CA GLY A 81 -0.11 9.88 -15.88
C GLY A 81 0.93 10.51 -16.82
N ILE A 82 1.84 11.33 -16.27
CA ILE A 82 2.97 11.89 -17.03
C ILE A 82 3.90 10.77 -17.54
N LEU A 83 4.25 9.79 -16.70
CA LEU A 83 5.07 8.64 -17.13
C LEU A 83 4.39 7.86 -18.27
N MET A 84 3.08 7.61 -18.17
CA MET A 84 2.29 6.97 -19.23
C MET A 84 2.32 7.78 -20.53
N THR A 85 2.18 9.11 -20.46
CA THR A 85 2.30 9.99 -21.63
C THR A 85 3.69 9.93 -22.24
N LEU A 86 4.74 9.91 -21.42
CA LEU A 86 6.12 9.80 -21.89
C LEU A 86 6.37 8.47 -22.63
N VAL A 87 5.84 7.34 -22.14
CA VAL A 87 5.88 6.05 -22.85
C VAL A 87 5.20 6.15 -24.22
N ALA A 88 3.95 6.60 -24.24
CA ALA A 88 3.18 6.70 -25.48
C ALA A 88 3.83 7.66 -26.48
N TYR A 89 4.35 8.79 -26.00
CA TYR A 89 5.06 9.78 -26.79
C TYR A 89 6.36 9.20 -27.37
N ALA A 90 7.21 8.60 -26.55
CA ALA A 90 8.48 8.01 -27.00
C ALA A 90 8.24 6.94 -28.07
N GLN A 91 7.23 6.10 -27.90
CA GLN A 91 6.87 5.08 -28.87
C GLN A 91 6.30 5.65 -30.17
N SER A 92 5.64 6.81 -30.14
CA SER A 92 5.21 7.52 -31.35
C SER A 92 6.39 7.98 -32.23
N LEU A 93 7.60 8.05 -31.67
CA LEU A 93 8.82 8.41 -32.38
C LEU A 93 9.46 7.23 -33.11
N TRP A 94 9.06 5.98 -32.84
CA TRP A 94 9.70 4.80 -33.42
C TRP A 94 9.55 4.76 -34.94
N VAL A 95 8.34 5.03 -35.46
CA VAL A 95 8.02 4.97 -36.90
C VAL A 95 7.55 6.35 -37.41
N LYS A 96 8.21 6.92 -38.44
CA LYS A 96 7.97 8.30 -38.94
C LYS A 96 6.51 8.58 -39.33
N GLU A 97 5.94 7.64 -40.07
CA GLU A 97 4.58 7.69 -40.63
C GLU A 97 3.65 6.68 -39.96
N GLY A 98 4.12 6.06 -38.88
CA GLY A 98 3.32 5.08 -38.13
C GLY A 98 2.16 5.72 -37.39
N ALA A 99 1.23 4.87 -36.98
CA ALA A 99 0.11 5.23 -36.14
C ALA A 99 0.57 5.72 -34.74
N ARG A 100 0.67 7.06 -34.60
CA ARG A 100 1.29 7.72 -33.44
C ARG A 100 0.61 7.45 -32.10
N TYR A 101 -0.70 7.18 -32.09
CA TYR A 101 -1.47 7.05 -30.86
C TYR A 101 -1.59 5.60 -30.36
N LEU A 102 -1.13 4.61 -31.12
CA LEU A 102 -1.14 3.21 -30.66
C LEU A 102 -0.26 2.99 -29.42
N GLY A 103 0.73 3.85 -29.17
CA GLY A 103 1.56 3.78 -27.97
C GLY A 103 0.81 3.95 -26.65
N CYS A 104 -0.43 4.46 -26.70
CA CYS A 104 -1.32 4.48 -25.53
C CYS A 104 -1.60 3.08 -24.99
N ILE A 105 -1.59 2.04 -25.84
CA ILE A 105 -1.82 0.66 -25.43
C ILE A 105 -0.68 0.18 -24.52
N THR A 106 0.56 0.46 -24.89
CA THR A 106 1.75 0.14 -24.08
C THR A 106 1.74 0.91 -22.76
N ALA A 107 1.32 2.17 -22.77
CA ALA A 107 1.16 2.97 -21.56
C ALA A 107 0.12 2.38 -20.60
N VAL A 108 -1.05 1.95 -21.10
CA VAL A 108 -2.07 1.29 -20.26
C VAL A 108 -1.58 -0.08 -19.76
N ALA A 109 -0.87 -0.86 -20.58
CA ALA A 109 -0.26 -2.11 -20.15
C ALA A 109 0.74 -1.91 -18.99
N MET A 110 1.51 -0.82 -19.03
CA MET A 110 2.39 -0.40 -17.93
C MET A 110 1.60 -0.12 -16.64
N LEU A 111 0.48 0.58 -16.71
CA LEU A 111 -0.39 0.80 -15.54
C LEU A 111 -0.97 -0.52 -15.00
N MET A 112 -1.50 -1.37 -15.88
CA MET A 112 -2.09 -2.65 -15.48
C MET A 112 -1.08 -3.55 -14.78
N THR A 113 0.17 -3.57 -15.26
CA THR A 113 1.25 -4.34 -14.64
C THR A 113 1.53 -3.89 -13.20
N LEU A 114 1.58 -2.57 -12.98
CA LEU A 114 1.78 -2.02 -11.63
C LEU A 114 0.60 -2.34 -10.70
N VAL A 115 -0.64 -2.16 -11.19
CA VAL A 115 -1.85 -2.29 -10.35
C VAL A 115 -2.19 -3.75 -10.04
N SER A 116 -1.92 -4.67 -10.97
CA SER A 116 -2.27 -6.11 -10.86
C SER A 116 -1.34 -6.92 -9.97
N ASN A 117 -0.13 -6.46 -9.70
CA ASN A 117 0.84 -7.19 -8.88
C ASN A 117 1.59 -6.25 -7.95
N MET A 118 1.35 -6.36 -6.64
CA MET A 118 2.01 -5.54 -5.61
C MET A 118 3.53 -5.73 -5.54
N SER A 119 4.04 -6.80 -6.16
CA SER A 119 5.49 -7.05 -6.22
C SER A 119 6.18 -6.14 -7.23
N CYS A 120 5.43 -5.61 -8.21
CA CYS A 120 5.96 -4.74 -9.25
C CYS A 120 6.33 -3.37 -8.69
N LEU A 121 7.52 -2.89 -9.05
CA LEU A 121 8.06 -1.63 -8.56
C LEU A 121 7.80 -0.49 -9.56
N LEU A 122 7.65 0.74 -9.05
CA LEU A 122 7.60 1.95 -9.87
C LEU A 122 8.87 2.12 -10.73
N ALA A 123 10.01 1.61 -10.25
CA ALA A 123 11.27 1.56 -11.00
C ALA A 123 11.13 0.83 -12.34
N GLY A 124 10.22 -0.14 -12.46
CA GLY A 124 9.95 -0.86 -13.70
C GLY A 124 9.29 0.05 -14.74
N SER A 125 8.36 0.90 -14.31
CA SER A 125 7.70 1.90 -15.17
C SER A 125 8.68 2.99 -15.62
N VAL A 126 9.54 3.47 -14.70
CA VAL A 126 10.60 4.43 -15.04
C VAL A 126 11.61 3.82 -16.02
N CYS A 127 12.01 2.58 -15.80
CA CYS A 127 12.87 1.80 -16.70
C CYS A 127 12.24 1.68 -18.10
N LEU A 128 10.94 1.38 -18.18
CA LEU A 128 10.22 1.33 -19.45
C LEU A 128 10.27 2.68 -20.19
N VAL A 129 9.99 3.79 -19.51
CA VAL A 129 10.08 5.15 -20.09
C VAL A 129 11.47 5.39 -20.68
N MET A 130 12.53 5.15 -19.91
CA MET A 130 13.91 5.33 -20.35
C MET A 130 14.21 4.53 -21.61
N ILE A 131 13.77 3.26 -21.66
CA ILE A 131 14.06 2.38 -22.80
C ILE A 131 13.25 2.76 -24.03
N MET A 132 12.00 3.19 -23.89
CA MET A 132 11.22 3.67 -25.04
C MET A 132 11.92 4.84 -25.74
N PHE A 133 12.52 5.76 -24.98
CA PHE A 133 13.32 6.85 -25.53
C PHE A 133 14.64 6.38 -26.14
N LEU A 134 15.36 5.47 -25.49
CA LEU A 134 16.60 4.90 -26.04
C LEU A 134 16.36 4.16 -27.36
N VAL A 135 15.26 3.40 -27.48
CA VAL A 135 14.86 2.77 -28.74
C VAL A 135 14.55 3.82 -29.81
N ALA A 136 13.88 4.91 -29.46
CA ALA A 136 13.65 6.01 -30.40
C ALA A 136 14.97 6.63 -30.91
N VAL A 137 15.99 6.77 -30.03
CA VAL A 137 17.33 7.20 -30.42
C VAL A 137 17.99 6.21 -31.38
N VAL A 138 17.94 4.91 -31.08
CA VAL A 138 18.49 3.86 -31.97
C VAL A 138 17.86 3.90 -33.37
N LEU A 139 16.56 4.16 -33.45
CA LEU A 139 15.82 4.20 -34.71
C LEU A 139 16.04 5.50 -35.52
N ARG A 140 16.37 6.63 -34.87
CA ARG A 140 16.38 7.96 -35.52
C ARG A 140 17.74 8.64 -35.62
N CYS A 141 18.70 8.30 -34.78
CA CYS A 141 19.94 9.05 -34.63
C CYS A 141 21.11 8.46 -35.43
N ARG A 142 22.24 9.20 -35.43
CA ARG A 142 23.50 8.80 -36.08
C ARG A 142 24.12 7.56 -35.40
N LEU A 143 24.95 6.83 -36.13
CA LEU A 143 25.52 5.53 -35.72
C LEU A 143 26.12 5.54 -34.30
N TRP A 144 26.93 6.53 -33.94
CA TRP A 144 27.56 6.61 -32.62
C TRP A 144 26.53 6.70 -31.46
N LEU A 145 25.46 7.49 -31.63
CA LEU A 145 24.37 7.58 -30.65
C LEU A 145 23.60 6.27 -30.53
N LYS A 146 23.51 5.47 -31.60
CA LYS A 146 22.89 4.14 -31.55
C LYS A 146 23.71 3.20 -30.68
N VAL A 147 25.03 3.17 -30.86
CA VAL A 147 25.93 2.32 -30.07
C VAL A 147 25.83 2.67 -28.58
N VAL A 148 25.87 3.97 -28.26
CA VAL A 148 25.68 4.46 -26.88
C VAL A 148 24.31 4.05 -26.33
N ALA A 149 23.23 4.22 -27.11
CA ALA A 149 21.89 3.87 -26.67
C ALA A 149 21.71 2.36 -26.42
N VAL A 150 22.28 1.49 -27.27
CA VAL A 150 22.25 0.03 -27.07
C VAL A 150 22.99 -0.36 -25.80
N ALA A 151 24.18 0.21 -25.55
CA ALA A 151 24.92 -0.01 -24.31
C ALA A 151 24.10 0.42 -23.08
N MET A 152 23.42 1.57 -23.14
CA MET A 152 22.55 2.05 -22.05
C MET A 152 21.35 1.14 -21.83
N ILE A 153 20.71 0.60 -22.87
CA ILE A 153 19.59 -0.34 -22.74
C ILE A 153 20.03 -1.58 -21.94
N ALA A 154 21.21 -2.13 -22.24
CA ALA A 154 21.74 -3.30 -21.53
C ALA A 154 22.07 -3.03 -20.05
N LEU A 155 22.37 -1.78 -19.69
CA LEU A 155 22.63 -1.37 -18.31
C LEU A 155 21.36 -1.08 -17.50
N VAL A 156 20.25 -0.74 -18.16
CA VAL A 156 19.02 -0.27 -17.52
C VAL A 156 18.02 -1.41 -17.22
N VAL A 157 17.92 -2.44 -18.07
CA VAL A 157 17.01 -3.58 -17.81
C VAL A 157 17.64 -4.55 -16.81
N ARG A 158 17.11 -4.58 -15.58
CA ARG A 158 17.43 -5.62 -14.60
C ARG A 158 16.18 -6.05 -13.84
N ARG A 159 16.19 -7.31 -13.38
CA ARG A 159 15.13 -7.89 -12.53
C ARG A 159 14.78 -6.98 -11.36
N ASN A 160 15.80 -6.44 -10.69
CA ASN A 160 15.66 -5.62 -9.48
C ASN A 160 14.93 -4.27 -9.74
N CYS A 161 14.82 -3.84 -10.99
CA CYS A 161 13.97 -2.69 -11.33
C CYS A 161 12.50 -3.09 -11.49
N LEU A 162 12.23 -4.31 -11.95
CA LEU A 162 10.88 -4.75 -12.32
C LEU A 162 10.09 -5.22 -11.10
N VAL A 163 10.72 -6.00 -10.23
CA VAL A 163 10.04 -6.67 -9.12
C VAL A 163 10.95 -6.67 -7.89
N ARG A 164 10.33 -6.61 -6.71
CA ARG A 164 11.02 -6.64 -5.42
C ARG A 164 11.90 -7.88 -5.25
N GLU A 165 12.99 -7.74 -4.52
CA GLU A 165 13.86 -8.86 -4.15
C GLU A 165 13.07 -9.94 -3.38
N GLY A 166 13.41 -11.21 -3.59
CA GLY A 166 12.69 -12.35 -3.02
C GLY A 166 11.35 -12.72 -3.68
N SER A 167 10.76 -11.84 -4.51
CA SER A 167 9.50 -12.14 -5.21
C SER A 167 9.70 -12.91 -6.53
N VAL A 168 8.69 -13.70 -6.91
CA VAL A 168 8.68 -14.45 -8.16
C VAL A 168 8.39 -13.51 -9.33
N LEU A 169 9.20 -13.64 -10.38
CA LEU A 169 9.07 -12.85 -11.60
C LEU A 169 7.92 -13.40 -12.45
N ASN A 170 6.73 -12.82 -12.28
CA ASN A 170 5.53 -13.23 -13.01
C ASN A 170 5.52 -12.70 -14.45
N PHE A 171 4.86 -13.43 -15.36
CA PHE A 171 4.69 -13.02 -16.77
C PHE A 171 4.12 -11.60 -16.92
N MET A 172 3.26 -11.18 -15.98
CA MET A 172 2.69 -9.83 -15.96
C MET A 172 3.74 -8.72 -15.92
N ALA A 173 4.90 -8.93 -15.30
CA ALA A 173 5.99 -7.95 -15.30
C ALA A 173 6.53 -7.64 -16.71
N TYR A 174 6.35 -8.58 -17.65
CA TYR A 174 6.77 -8.45 -19.04
C TYR A 174 5.70 -7.91 -19.98
N LEU A 175 4.45 -7.78 -19.52
CA LEU A 175 3.31 -7.33 -20.33
C LEU A 175 3.57 -6.00 -21.06
N PRO A 176 4.14 -4.95 -20.43
CA PRO A 176 4.38 -3.67 -21.11
C PRO A 176 5.40 -3.80 -22.23
N TRP A 177 6.42 -4.65 -22.02
CA TRP A 177 7.48 -4.91 -23.00
C TRP A 177 6.94 -5.65 -24.21
N LEU A 178 6.12 -6.68 -23.99
CA LEU A 178 5.45 -7.42 -25.05
C LEU A 178 4.52 -6.50 -25.85
N MET A 179 3.71 -5.68 -25.17
CA MET A 179 2.84 -4.71 -25.83
C MET A 179 3.63 -3.64 -26.58
N ALA A 180 4.82 -3.24 -26.10
CA ALA A 180 5.69 -2.31 -26.82
C ALA A 180 6.12 -2.87 -28.18
N VAL A 181 6.52 -4.16 -28.23
CA VAL A 181 6.89 -4.85 -29.47
C VAL A 181 5.68 -4.99 -30.39
N VAL A 182 4.54 -5.47 -29.88
CA VAL A 182 3.30 -5.63 -30.66
C VAL A 182 2.86 -4.31 -31.28
N VAL A 183 2.85 -3.23 -30.51
CA VAL A 183 2.48 -1.89 -31.01
C VAL A 183 3.51 -1.38 -32.02
N GLY A 184 4.81 -1.64 -31.84
CA GLY A 184 5.83 -1.32 -32.84
C GLY A 184 5.59 -2.02 -34.18
N VAL A 185 5.23 -3.30 -34.15
CA VAL A 185 4.84 -4.07 -35.35
C VAL A 185 3.57 -3.49 -35.98
N LEU A 186 2.54 -3.18 -35.18
CA LEU A 186 1.31 -2.56 -35.67
C LEU A 186 1.56 -1.19 -36.32
N GLN A 187 2.49 -0.40 -35.77
CA GLN A 187 2.89 0.88 -36.37
C GLN A 187 3.54 0.68 -37.75
N LEU A 188 4.36 -0.36 -37.92
CA LEU A 188 4.96 -0.71 -39.21
C LEU A 188 3.90 -1.21 -40.21
N CYS A 189 3.01 -2.11 -39.78
CA CYS A 189 1.89 -2.58 -40.61
C CYS A 189 0.98 -1.43 -41.04
N TYR A 190 0.74 -0.46 -40.14
CA TYR A 190 -0.04 0.73 -40.45
C TYR A 190 0.58 1.55 -41.58
N VAL A 191 1.91 1.71 -41.64
CA VAL A 191 2.57 2.44 -42.74
C VAL A 191 2.24 1.80 -44.10
N TYR A 192 2.21 0.46 -44.17
CA TYR A 192 1.84 -0.25 -45.39
C TYR A 192 0.35 -0.08 -45.73
N LEU A 193 -0.53 -0.16 -44.73
CA LEU A 193 -1.97 -0.06 -44.88
C LEU A 193 -2.49 1.39 -45.01
N GLN A 194 -1.65 2.39 -44.75
CA GLN A 194 -2.06 3.80 -44.72
C GLN A 194 -2.68 4.26 -46.05
N LYS A 195 -2.18 3.71 -47.18
CA LYS A 195 -2.74 3.96 -48.52
C LYS A 195 -4.19 3.51 -48.65
N GLN A 196 -4.59 2.43 -47.97
CA GLN A 196 -5.96 1.90 -47.99
C GLN A 196 -6.87 2.58 -46.97
N LEU A 197 -6.34 2.86 -45.76
CA LEU A 197 -7.11 3.47 -44.67
C LEU A 197 -7.46 4.94 -44.93
N GLY A 198 -6.63 5.66 -45.69
CA GLY A 198 -6.89 7.04 -46.11
C GLY A 198 -7.31 7.95 -44.94
N LYS A 199 -8.46 8.60 -45.08
CA LYS A 199 -9.03 9.52 -44.07
C LYS A 199 -9.52 8.85 -42.78
N TYR A 200 -9.74 7.53 -42.78
CA TYR A 200 -10.25 6.78 -41.62
C TYR A 200 -9.15 6.28 -40.69
N GLY A 201 -7.86 6.51 -41.03
CA GLY A 201 -6.73 5.98 -40.26
C GLY A 201 -6.70 6.42 -38.78
N LEU A 202 -7.11 7.65 -38.46
CA LEU A 202 -7.22 8.11 -37.08
C LEU A 202 -8.34 7.39 -36.31
N MET A 203 -9.50 7.22 -36.95
CA MET A 203 -10.63 6.51 -36.35
C MET A 203 -10.29 5.05 -36.09
N ALA A 204 -9.62 4.38 -37.03
CA ALA A 204 -9.13 3.02 -36.85
C ALA A 204 -8.16 2.91 -35.65
N GLN A 205 -7.24 3.86 -35.48
CA GLN A 205 -6.36 3.91 -34.31
C GLN A 205 -7.15 4.04 -33.01
N CYS A 206 -8.12 4.94 -32.93
CA CYS A 206 -8.95 5.11 -31.75
C CYS A 206 -9.71 3.82 -31.39
N VAL A 207 -10.28 3.13 -32.38
CA VAL A 207 -10.98 1.85 -32.18
C VAL A 207 -10.03 0.77 -31.64
N VAL A 208 -8.83 0.64 -32.23
CA VAL A 208 -7.82 -0.33 -31.79
C VAL A 208 -7.34 -0.02 -30.38
N VAL A 209 -7.04 1.25 -30.08
CA VAL A 209 -6.63 1.67 -28.73
C VAL A 209 -7.74 1.39 -27.73
N LEU A 210 -8.98 1.78 -28.02
CA LEU A 210 -10.10 1.58 -27.10
C LEU A 210 -10.34 0.09 -26.84
N GLY A 211 -10.38 -0.72 -27.90
CA GLY A 211 -10.55 -2.18 -27.79
C GLY A 211 -9.43 -2.82 -26.95
N ALA A 212 -8.17 -2.48 -27.22
CA ALA A 212 -7.03 -3.02 -26.48
C ALA A 212 -7.03 -2.57 -25.01
N VAL A 213 -7.38 -1.31 -24.73
CA VAL A 213 -7.51 -0.78 -23.36
C VAL A 213 -8.59 -1.56 -22.60
N VAL A 214 -9.77 -1.76 -23.20
CA VAL A 214 -10.84 -2.55 -22.58
C VAL A 214 -10.38 -3.97 -22.27
N VAL A 215 -9.71 -4.65 -23.21
CA VAL A 215 -9.16 -6.00 -22.99
C VAL A 215 -8.14 -6.02 -21.84
N LEU A 216 -7.23 -5.04 -21.78
CA LEU A 216 -6.23 -4.94 -20.71
C LEU A 216 -6.89 -4.74 -19.34
N PHE A 217 -7.89 -3.86 -19.25
CA PHE A 217 -8.65 -3.65 -18.01
C PHE A 217 -9.40 -4.92 -17.59
N VAL A 218 -10.15 -5.55 -18.49
CA VAL A 218 -10.93 -6.76 -18.15
C VAL A 218 -10.04 -7.93 -17.75
N SER A 219 -8.87 -8.08 -18.37
CA SER A 219 -7.96 -9.20 -18.12
C SER A 219 -7.08 -9.03 -16.87
N SER A 220 -6.72 -7.79 -16.52
CA SER A 220 -5.66 -7.54 -15.53
C SER A 220 -6.13 -6.77 -14.30
N TYR A 221 -7.20 -5.99 -14.39
CA TYR A 221 -7.63 -5.11 -13.30
C TYR A 221 -8.43 -5.86 -12.23
N GLN A 222 -7.92 -5.85 -11.00
CA GLN A 222 -8.57 -6.48 -9.85
C GLN A 222 -9.22 -5.42 -8.95
N ALA A 223 -10.52 -5.20 -9.13
CA ALA A 223 -11.26 -4.19 -8.38
C ALA A 223 -11.32 -4.46 -6.86
N GLN A 224 -11.27 -5.74 -6.45
CA GLN A 224 -11.24 -6.13 -5.04
C GLN A 224 -9.95 -5.69 -4.34
N ASP A 225 -8.81 -5.82 -5.02
CA ASP A 225 -7.51 -5.40 -4.50
C ASP A 225 -7.45 -3.88 -4.33
N GLU A 226 -7.96 -3.11 -5.29
CA GLU A 226 -8.03 -1.66 -5.15
C GLU A 226 -8.98 -1.23 -4.02
N TYR A 227 -10.10 -1.94 -3.86
CA TYR A 227 -10.99 -1.72 -2.73
C TYR A 227 -10.28 -1.99 -1.39
N MET A 228 -9.49 -3.05 -1.26
CA MET A 228 -8.76 -3.31 -0.01
C MET A 228 -7.67 -2.26 0.25
N LYS A 229 -6.97 -1.76 -0.77
CA LYS A 229 -6.04 -0.62 -0.59
C LYS A 229 -6.74 0.63 -0.10
N LYS A 230 -7.96 0.88 -0.55
CA LYS A 230 -8.81 1.96 -0.02
C LYS A 230 -9.10 1.76 1.46
N ILE A 231 -9.38 0.53 1.90
CA ILE A 231 -9.58 0.24 3.32
C ILE A 231 -8.29 0.44 4.13
N TYR A 232 -7.13 0.01 3.61
CA TYR A 232 -5.84 0.26 4.27
C TYR A 232 -5.50 1.75 4.35
N TYR A 233 -5.86 2.53 3.34
CA TYR A 233 -5.76 3.99 3.41
C TYR A 233 -6.59 4.55 4.59
N TYR A 234 -7.81 4.06 4.79
CA TYR A 234 -8.64 4.46 5.93
C TYR A 234 -8.07 4.01 7.28
N VAL A 235 -7.50 2.80 7.37
CA VAL A 235 -6.79 2.34 8.57
C VAL A 235 -5.64 3.29 8.90
N ARG A 236 -4.80 3.57 7.91
CA ARG A 236 -3.62 4.44 8.05
C ARG A 236 -3.96 5.85 8.54
N HIS A 237 -5.08 6.40 8.07
CA HIS A 237 -5.54 7.75 8.42
C HIS A 237 -6.58 7.75 9.55
N GLN A 238 -6.79 6.62 10.22
CA GLN A 238 -7.73 6.47 11.33
C GLN A 238 -9.16 6.90 11.01
N GLN A 239 -9.59 6.70 9.75
CA GLN A 239 -10.93 7.01 9.27
C GLN A 239 -11.90 5.86 9.61
N TRP A 240 -12.12 5.63 10.90
CA TRP A 240 -12.86 4.47 11.42
C TRP A 240 -14.31 4.41 10.92
N ASP A 241 -15.00 5.55 10.88
CA ASP A 241 -16.39 5.62 10.40
C ASP A 241 -16.51 5.20 8.93
N GLU A 242 -15.52 5.53 8.09
CA GLU A 242 -15.52 5.14 6.68
C GLU A 242 -15.45 3.61 6.49
N ILE A 243 -14.69 2.93 7.36
CA ILE A 243 -14.58 1.47 7.38
C ILE A 243 -15.90 0.86 7.87
N ILE A 244 -16.43 1.34 8.99
CA ILE A 244 -17.67 0.81 9.60
C ILE A 244 -18.85 0.97 8.63
N ASN A 245 -19.02 2.13 8.00
CA ASN A 245 -20.09 2.41 7.04
C ASN A 245 -20.05 1.51 5.79
N ARG A 246 -18.90 0.90 5.51
CA ARG A 246 -18.70 0.00 4.37
C ARG A 246 -18.96 -1.47 4.68
N SER A 247 -19.38 -1.81 5.89
CA SER A 247 -19.58 -3.20 6.33
C SER A 247 -20.58 -3.98 5.48
N ASN A 248 -21.51 -3.29 4.82
CA ASN A 248 -22.52 -3.90 3.94
C ASN A 248 -22.15 -3.82 2.44
N SER A 249 -20.96 -3.33 2.11
CA SER A 249 -20.54 -3.20 0.71
C SER A 249 -20.23 -4.58 0.09
N ARG A 250 -20.30 -4.65 -1.24
CA ARG A 250 -19.93 -5.87 -1.99
C ARG A 250 -18.48 -6.33 -1.73
N GLY A 251 -17.56 -5.38 -1.47
CA GLY A 251 -16.16 -5.68 -1.17
C GLY A 251 -15.90 -6.16 0.26
N ALA A 252 -16.83 -5.90 1.18
CA ALA A 252 -16.75 -6.32 2.58
C ALA A 252 -17.33 -7.72 2.82
N LYS A 253 -18.37 -8.09 2.07
CA LYS A 253 -19.11 -9.34 2.28
C LYS A 253 -18.20 -10.56 2.10
N GLY A 254 -18.10 -11.38 3.13
CA GLY A 254 -17.30 -12.61 3.12
C GLY A 254 -15.77 -12.41 3.17
N ASN A 255 -15.30 -11.17 3.32
CA ASN A 255 -13.87 -10.85 3.32
C ASN A 255 -13.34 -10.75 4.76
N VAL A 256 -12.61 -11.77 5.21
CA VAL A 256 -12.01 -11.84 6.57
C VAL A 256 -11.12 -10.64 6.86
N THR A 257 -10.29 -10.22 5.90
CA THR A 257 -9.37 -9.09 6.06
C THR A 257 -10.13 -7.78 6.31
N PHE A 258 -11.26 -7.61 5.64
CA PHE A 258 -12.16 -6.49 5.92
C PHE A 258 -12.77 -6.59 7.33
N GLN A 259 -13.15 -7.79 7.77
CA GLN A 259 -13.70 -8.00 9.12
C GLN A 259 -12.68 -7.62 10.20
N LEU A 260 -11.41 -7.97 10.04
CA LEU A 260 -10.31 -7.51 10.93
C LEU A 260 -10.25 -5.99 11.00
N CYS A 261 -10.25 -5.31 9.84
CA CYS A 261 -10.24 -3.84 9.77
C CYS A 261 -11.47 -3.22 10.47
N ARG A 262 -12.66 -3.81 10.27
CA ARG A 262 -13.91 -3.35 10.88
C ARG A 262 -13.89 -3.55 12.39
N ASN A 263 -13.47 -4.71 12.87
CA ASN A 263 -13.41 -5.02 14.30
C ASN A 263 -12.39 -4.11 15.01
N MET A 264 -11.26 -3.80 14.34
CA MET A 264 -10.30 -2.78 14.79
C MET A 264 -10.91 -1.38 14.83
N ALA A 265 -11.60 -0.95 13.77
CA ALA A 265 -12.26 0.34 13.73
C ALA A 265 -13.32 0.49 14.83
N LEU A 266 -14.09 -0.56 15.10
CA LEU A 266 -15.04 -0.60 16.22
C LEU A 266 -14.30 -0.50 17.57
N ALA A 267 -13.19 -1.22 17.75
CA ALA A 267 -12.43 -1.20 19.00
C ALA A 267 -11.79 0.17 19.28
N GLU A 268 -11.22 0.83 18.26
CA GLU A 268 -10.67 2.18 18.37
C GLU A 268 -11.75 3.23 18.71
N LYS A 269 -13.01 2.96 18.34
CA LYS A 269 -14.16 3.77 18.78
C LYS A 269 -14.75 3.36 20.13
N GLY A 270 -14.31 2.25 20.71
CA GLY A 270 -14.92 1.67 21.91
C GLY A 270 -16.34 1.15 21.68
N GLU A 271 -16.62 0.65 20.47
CA GLU A 271 -17.92 0.13 20.04
C GLU A 271 -17.85 -1.36 19.66
N LEU A 272 -16.71 -2.04 19.84
CA LEU A 272 -16.56 -3.45 19.44
C LEU A 272 -17.51 -4.33 20.24
N GLY A 273 -17.51 -4.18 21.57
CA GLY A 273 -18.43 -4.90 22.44
C GLY A 273 -19.91 -4.57 22.17
N GLU A 274 -20.20 -3.37 21.67
CA GLU A 274 -21.57 -2.96 21.36
C GLU A 274 -22.08 -3.64 20.09
N LYS A 275 -21.26 -3.64 19.04
CA LYS A 275 -21.67 -3.95 17.67
C LYS A 275 -21.16 -5.28 17.14
N LEU A 276 -20.36 -6.04 17.89
CA LEU A 276 -19.75 -7.31 17.45
C LEU A 276 -20.75 -8.25 16.76
N LEU A 277 -21.91 -8.48 17.39
CA LEU A 277 -22.94 -9.42 16.90
C LEU A 277 -23.89 -8.81 15.88
N MET A 278 -23.71 -7.54 15.51
CA MET A 278 -24.41 -6.93 14.37
C MET A 278 -23.80 -7.33 13.02
N PHE A 279 -22.60 -7.90 13.06
CA PHE A 279 -21.86 -8.30 11.86
C PHE A 279 -21.47 -9.77 11.93
N ASP A 280 -21.43 -10.41 10.75
CA ASP A 280 -20.93 -11.78 10.61
C ASP A 280 -19.45 -11.88 11.00
N GLN A 281 -19.11 -12.95 11.71
CA GLN A 281 -17.78 -13.26 12.21
C GLN A 281 -17.34 -14.62 11.68
N GLN A 282 -16.29 -14.65 10.86
CA GLN A 282 -15.76 -15.90 10.30
C GLN A 282 -14.77 -16.59 11.23
N GLY A 283 -15.26 -16.92 12.43
CA GLY A 283 -14.45 -17.53 13.49
C GLY A 283 -13.28 -16.65 13.93
N MET A 284 -12.27 -17.25 14.55
CA MET A 284 -11.15 -16.50 15.15
C MET A 284 -10.37 -15.66 14.12
N ASN A 285 -10.34 -16.08 12.85
CA ASN A 285 -9.68 -15.35 11.77
C ASN A 285 -10.26 -13.94 11.54
N SER A 286 -11.50 -13.68 11.96
CA SER A 286 -12.12 -12.34 11.91
C SER A 286 -11.70 -11.40 13.05
N ILE A 287 -11.06 -11.95 14.10
CA ILE A 287 -10.53 -11.20 15.25
C ILE A 287 -9.01 -11.10 15.17
N MET A 288 -8.35 -12.19 14.79
CA MET A 288 -6.92 -12.29 14.58
C MET A 288 -6.61 -13.25 13.43
N ALA A 289 -5.80 -12.81 12.48
CA ALA A 289 -5.27 -13.70 11.46
C ALA A 289 -4.26 -14.69 12.07
N SER A 290 -4.44 -15.98 11.77
CA SER A 290 -3.48 -17.04 12.09
C SER A 290 -2.42 -17.23 11.00
N ASP A 291 -2.67 -16.74 9.79
CA ASP A 291 -1.83 -16.94 8.61
C ASP A 291 -1.19 -15.62 8.17
N PHE A 292 0.13 -15.51 8.35
CA PHE A 292 0.96 -14.34 8.02
C PHE A 292 1.67 -14.47 6.66
N LYS A 293 1.17 -15.31 5.74
CA LYS A 293 1.81 -15.58 4.43
C LYS A 293 2.11 -14.35 3.56
N THR A 294 1.42 -13.22 3.78
CA THR A 294 1.61 -12.02 2.98
C THR A 294 2.02 -10.85 3.86
N LEU A 295 2.91 -10.00 3.33
CA LEU A 295 3.34 -8.79 4.02
C LEU A 295 2.15 -7.88 4.37
N GLN A 296 1.16 -7.81 3.47
CA GLN A 296 -0.09 -7.07 3.68
C GLN A 296 -0.79 -7.50 4.98
N MET A 297 -0.88 -8.81 5.21
CA MET A 297 -1.49 -9.34 6.42
C MET A 297 -0.65 -9.03 7.65
N SER A 298 0.68 -9.14 7.57
CA SER A 298 1.57 -8.79 8.68
C SER A 298 1.46 -7.31 9.09
N MET A 299 1.43 -6.41 8.10
CA MET A 299 1.23 -4.97 8.33
C MET A 299 -0.17 -4.66 8.88
N LEU A 300 -1.23 -5.34 8.42
CA LEU A 300 -2.56 -5.19 9.01
C LEU A 300 -2.57 -5.66 10.47
N MET A 301 -1.96 -6.82 10.74
CA MET A 301 -1.92 -7.38 12.09
C MET A 301 -1.07 -6.53 13.04
N MET A 302 -0.02 -5.86 12.55
CA MET A 302 0.69 -4.82 13.31
C MET A 302 -0.29 -3.78 13.87
N ASP A 303 -1.21 -3.27 13.04
CA ASP A 303 -2.22 -2.30 13.49
C ASP A 303 -3.27 -2.92 14.40
N VAL A 304 -3.76 -4.12 14.08
CA VAL A 304 -4.73 -4.84 14.91
C VAL A 304 -4.17 -5.11 16.31
N TYR A 305 -2.92 -5.57 16.42
CA TYR A 305 -2.25 -5.79 17.71
C TYR A 305 -2.03 -4.48 18.45
N TYR A 306 -1.67 -3.41 17.75
CA TYR A 306 -1.55 -2.10 18.39
C TYR A 306 -2.90 -1.65 18.96
N ALA A 307 -3.99 -1.79 18.19
CA ALA A 307 -5.35 -1.47 18.63
C ALA A 307 -5.79 -2.31 19.83
N MET A 308 -5.45 -3.60 19.85
CA MET A 308 -5.65 -4.50 21.00
C MET A 308 -4.85 -4.09 22.23
N GLY A 309 -3.86 -3.19 22.12
CA GLY A 309 -2.95 -2.81 23.20
C GLY A 309 -1.75 -3.75 23.33
N TYR A 310 -1.58 -4.70 22.42
CA TYR A 310 -0.46 -5.62 22.41
C TYR A 310 0.75 -5.00 21.69
N VAL A 311 1.36 -4.01 22.34
CA VAL A 311 2.47 -3.18 21.82
C VAL A 311 3.63 -4.03 21.26
N ASN A 312 4.09 -5.03 22.01
CA ASN A 312 5.26 -5.82 21.62
C ASN A 312 5.00 -6.71 20.40
N MET A 313 3.77 -7.25 20.24
CA MET A 313 3.39 -7.96 19.01
C MET A 313 3.31 -7.03 17.81
N SER A 314 2.78 -5.82 18.01
CA SER A 314 2.80 -4.79 16.97
C SER A 314 4.24 -4.45 16.54
N GLN A 315 5.13 -4.27 17.52
CA GLN A 315 6.55 -4.02 17.26
C GLN A 315 7.23 -5.17 16.49
N LEU A 316 6.95 -6.43 16.86
CA LEU A 316 7.49 -7.59 16.18
C LEU A 316 7.05 -7.64 14.71
N CYS A 317 5.73 -7.53 14.45
CA CYS A 317 5.21 -7.49 13.09
C CYS A 317 5.81 -6.34 12.28
N ALA A 318 6.00 -5.17 12.90
CA ALA A 318 6.59 -4.01 12.24
C ALA A 318 8.07 -4.25 11.89
N PHE A 319 8.84 -4.85 12.81
CA PHE A 319 10.25 -5.14 12.61
C PHE A 319 10.47 -6.16 11.50
N GLU A 320 9.77 -7.31 11.55
CA GLU A 320 9.88 -8.36 10.52
C GLU A 320 9.46 -7.85 9.14
N SER A 321 8.36 -7.09 9.10
CA SER A 321 7.89 -6.48 7.85
C SER A 321 8.89 -5.48 7.29
N GLN A 322 9.60 -4.75 8.17
CA GLN A 322 10.52 -3.72 7.74
C GLN A 322 11.81 -4.31 7.17
N GLU A 323 12.29 -5.40 7.77
CA GLU A 323 13.42 -6.16 7.25
C GLU A 323 13.08 -6.75 5.87
N TYR A 324 11.88 -7.31 5.72
CA TYR A 324 11.38 -7.78 4.42
C TYR A 324 11.23 -6.65 3.37
N MET A 325 11.10 -5.39 3.81
CA MET A 325 11.00 -4.20 2.96
C MET A 325 12.34 -3.52 2.67
N ASP A 326 13.47 -4.18 2.97
CA ASP A 326 14.82 -3.61 2.85
C ASP A 326 14.95 -2.27 3.59
N ASN A 327 14.26 -2.14 4.74
CA ASN A 327 14.34 -0.96 5.60
C ASN A 327 13.79 0.34 4.98
N LYS A 328 12.87 0.22 4.00
CA LYS A 328 12.37 1.37 3.22
C LYS A 328 11.01 1.93 3.62
N SER A 329 10.17 1.18 4.36
CA SER A 329 8.80 1.63 4.65
C SER A 329 8.80 2.75 5.70
N PRO A 330 8.31 3.96 5.38
CA PRO A 330 8.15 4.99 6.40
C PRO A 330 7.05 4.63 7.40
N TYR A 331 6.03 3.89 6.97
CA TYR A 331 4.93 3.49 7.84
C TYR A 331 5.42 2.60 8.99
N LEU A 332 6.21 1.58 8.66
CA LEU A 332 6.78 0.66 9.65
C LEU A 332 7.75 1.37 10.59
N TRP A 333 8.55 2.31 10.07
CA TRP A 333 9.41 3.12 10.93
C TRP A 333 8.64 3.95 11.94
N GLN A 334 7.52 4.56 11.56
CA GLN A 334 6.71 5.30 12.52
C GLN A 334 6.18 4.41 13.64
N ARG A 335 5.68 3.21 13.30
CA ARG A 335 5.26 2.25 14.31
C ARG A 335 6.41 1.88 15.24
N LEU A 336 7.57 1.55 14.68
CA LEU A 336 8.76 1.19 15.46
C LEU A 336 9.26 2.34 16.35
N VAL A 337 9.14 3.59 15.91
CA VAL A 337 9.43 4.76 16.76
C VAL A 337 8.48 4.81 17.95
N ASP A 338 7.17 4.77 17.70
CA ASP A 338 6.17 4.89 18.77
C ASP A 338 6.28 3.70 19.76
N THR A 339 6.42 2.46 19.29
CA THR A 339 6.54 1.28 20.18
C THR A 339 7.85 1.25 20.97
N ASN A 340 8.97 1.72 20.41
CA ASN A 340 10.22 1.84 21.17
C ASN A 340 10.17 2.99 22.19
N ILE A 341 9.47 4.09 21.87
CA ILE A 341 9.18 5.14 22.86
C ILE A 341 8.33 4.56 23.98
N GLU A 342 7.26 3.83 23.68
CA GLU A 342 6.38 3.21 24.68
C GLU A 342 7.14 2.23 25.59
N ASN A 343 8.03 1.41 25.03
CA ASN A 343 8.90 0.49 25.79
C ASN A 343 10.04 1.19 26.55
N GLY A 344 10.28 2.48 26.33
CA GLY A 344 11.40 3.21 26.95
C GLY A 344 12.76 2.94 26.29
N ALA A 345 12.78 2.23 25.16
CA ALA A 345 13.95 1.97 24.34
C ALA A 345 14.33 3.21 23.48
N TYR A 346 14.54 4.35 24.14
CA TYR A 346 14.71 5.66 23.50
C TYR A 346 15.89 5.72 22.52
N ALA A 347 17.00 5.04 22.83
CA ALA A 347 18.15 5.00 21.94
C ALA A 347 17.84 4.32 20.59
N VAL A 348 16.95 3.33 20.59
CA VAL A 348 16.49 2.65 19.37
C VAL A 348 15.51 3.54 18.60
N ALA A 349 14.53 4.13 19.30
CA ALA A 349 13.60 5.09 18.72
C ALA A 349 14.34 6.27 18.05
N GLU A 350 15.40 6.79 18.68
CA GLU A 350 16.21 7.87 18.13
C GLU A 350 16.88 7.49 16.80
N LYS A 351 17.35 6.24 16.66
CA LYS A 351 17.92 5.75 15.39
C LYS A 351 16.89 5.80 14.27
N TYR A 352 15.66 5.36 14.53
CA TYR A 352 14.58 5.36 13.53
C TYR A 352 14.05 6.78 13.24
N ILE A 353 13.99 7.65 14.25
CA ILE A 353 13.69 9.08 14.05
C ILE A 353 14.70 9.71 13.08
N LYS A 354 16.00 9.46 13.25
CA LYS A 354 17.05 9.99 12.35
C LYS A 354 16.85 9.55 10.90
N LEU A 355 16.35 8.34 10.65
CA LEU A 355 16.01 7.88 9.30
C LEU A 355 14.83 8.66 8.72
N LEU A 356 13.73 8.78 9.48
CA LEU A 356 12.53 9.50 9.03
C LEU A 356 12.75 11.00 8.85
N GLU A 357 13.65 11.61 9.61
CA GLU A 357 14.08 13.01 9.44
C GLU A 357 14.73 13.29 8.08
N ARG A 358 15.23 12.25 7.41
CA ARG A 358 15.79 12.33 6.05
C ARG A 358 14.73 12.13 4.97
N THR A 359 13.44 12.08 5.29
CA THR A 359 12.37 12.00 4.29
C THR A 359 11.76 13.38 4.04
N LEU A 360 11.02 13.55 2.94
CA LEU A 360 10.28 14.80 2.71
C LEU A 360 8.99 14.86 3.55
N ALA A 361 8.18 13.79 3.53
CA ALA A 361 6.83 13.78 4.11
C ALA A 361 6.79 13.54 5.63
N TYR A 362 7.74 12.76 6.19
CA TYR A 362 7.68 12.32 7.59
C TYR A 362 8.63 13.05 8.51
N ARG A 363 9.44 13.98 7.97
CA ARG A 363 10.47 14.68 8.75
C ARG A 363 9.89 15.44 9.94
N ASP A 364 8.81 16.17 9.73
CA ASP A 364 8.27 17.04 10.79
C ASP A 364 7.57 16.22 11.88
N TRP A 365 6.87 15.14 11.49
CA TRP A 365 6.37 14.13 12.42
C TRP A 365 7.51 13.51 13.26
N ALA A 366 8.62 13.14 12.62
CA ALA A 366 9.77 12.53 13.30
C ALA A 366 10.44 13.49 14.30
N LYS A 367 10.58 14.76 13.93
CA LYS A 367 11.09 15.82 14.82
C LYS A 367 10.20 16.01 16.05
N GLU A 368 8.87 15.99 15.87
CA GLU A 368 7.93 16.10 17.01
C GLU A 368 8.16 14.97 18.02
N ARG A 369 8.42 13.74 17.55
CA ARG A 369 8.66 12.58 18.43
C ARG A 369 9.89 12.70 19.31
N ARG A 370 10.86 13.57 18.98
CA ARG A 370 12.03 13.80 19.84
C ARG A 370 11.67 14.30 21.24
N ARG A 371 10.53 15.00 21.43
CA ARG A 371 10.10 15.52 22.75
C ARG A 371 9.86 14.41 23.79
N PHE A 372 9.64 13.18 23.33
CA PHE A 372 9.39 12.02 24.16
C PHE A 372 10.66 11.23 24.52
N LEU A 373 11.76 11.45 23.79
CA LEU A 373 13.00 10.73 24.02
C LEU A 373 13.56 11.10 25.40
N TYR A 374 13.88 10.06 26.19
CA TYR A 374 14.45 10.19 27.54
C TYR A 374 13.55 11.02 28.49
N ASN A 375 12.24 11.09 28.23
CA ASN A 375 11.29 11.88 29.01
C ASN A 375 10.02 11.06 29.34
N ASP A 376 10.13 10.18 30.35
CA ASP A 376 9.01 9.33 30.78
C ASP A 376 7.78 10.12 31.21
N LYS A 377 7.96 11.32 31.76
CA LYS A 377 6.85 12.18 32.19
C LYS A 377 6.03 12.63 30.98
N ALA A 378 6.69 13.03 29.90
CA ALA A 378 6.01 13.41 28.66
C ALA A 378 5.30 12.19 28.02
N VAL A 379 5.94 11.02 28.01
CA VAL A 379 5.32 9.80 27.47
C VAL A 379 4.07 9.42 28.27
N ARG A 380 4.14 9.42 29.60
CA ARG A 380 2.99 9.08 30.47
C ARG A 380 1.85 10.10 30.40
N ALA A 381 2.15 11.36 30.10
CA ALA A 381 1.15 12.41 29.94
C ALA A 381 0.46 12.37 28.56
N ASP A 382 1.08 11.76 27.55
CA ASP A 382 0.46 11.58 26.24
C ASP A 382 -0.69 10.58 26.30
N LYS A 383 -1.81 10.93 25.65
CA LYS A 383 -3.05 10.13 25.70
C LYS A 383 -2.87 8.74 25.07
N VAL A 384 -2.11 8.64 23.98
CA VAL A 384 -1.94 7.38 23.24
C VAL A 384 -0.74 6.63 23.80
N LEU A 385 0.45 7.23 23.76
CA LEU A 385 1.69 6.56 24.17
C LEU A 385 1.65 6.19 25.66
N GLY A 386 1.08 7.05 26.50
CA GLY A 386 0.94 6.79 27.94
C GLY A 386 0.01 5.63 28.23
N MET A 387 -1.10 5.51 27.49
CA MET A 387 -2.02 4.37 27.62
C MET A 387 -1.38 3.08 27.11
N LYS A 388 -0.73 3.10 25.93
CA LYS A 388 -0.06 1.93 25.38
C LYS A 388 1.10 1.45 26.25
N ARG A 389 1.84 2.37 26.88
CA ARG A 389 2.88 2.04 27.86
C ARG A 389 2.34 1.26 29.06
N LYS A 390 1.13 1.58 29.55
CA LYS A 390 0.50 0.82 30.64
C LYS A 390 0.12 -0.61 30.22
N CYS A 391 -0.08 -0.86 28.92
CA CYS A 391 -0.41 -2.18 28.39
C CYS A 391 0.79 -3.11 28.24
N ILE A 392 2.03 -2.61 28.40
CA ILE A 392 3.24 -3.42 28.28
C ILE A 392 3.40 -4.29 29.53
N PHE A 393 3.79 -5.55 29.34
CA PHE A 393 4.06 -6.48 30.44
C PHE A 393 5.22 -5.99 31.32
N SER A 394 5.07 -6.11 32.63
CA SER A 394 6.16 -5.80 33.58
C SER A 394 7.25 -6.87 33.61
N ASP A 395 6.88 -8.11 33.31
CA ASP A 395 7.75 -9.28 33.43
C ASP A 395 8.12 -9.80 32.03
N ASP A 396 9.36 -10.27 31.88
CA ASP A 396 9.81 -10.96 30.67
C ASP A 396 9.02 -12.26 30.48
N LYS A 397 8.27 -12.34 29.39
CA LYS A 397 7.39 -13.46 29.08
C LYS A 397 7.49 -13.83 27.60
N LEU A 398 7.48 -15.13 27.31
CA LEU A 398 7.32 -15.61 25.94
C LEU A 398 5.90 -15.34 25.45
N ILE A 399 5.81 -14.76 24.26
CA ILE A 399 4.55 -14.47 23.56
C ILE A 399 3.76 -15.77 23.40
N GLY A 400 2.47 -15.74 23.73
CA GLY A 400 1.60 -16.89 23.62
C GLY A 400 1.87 -18.00 24.64
N ASN A 401 2.71 -17.77 25.66
CA ASN A 401 2.84 -18.72 26.76
C ASN A 401 1.51 -18.83 27.52
N GLY A 402 0.84 -19.98 27.36
CA GLY A 402 -0.53 -20.20 27.84
C GLY A 402 -1.64 -19.77 26.86
N GLY A 403 -1.30 -19.28 25.67
CA GLY A 403 -2.26 -18.84 24.65
C GLY A 403 -2.42 -17.31 24.57
N PHE A 404 -2.84 -16.83 23.41
CA PHE A 404 -2.98 -15.39 23.15
C PHE A 404 -4.05 -14.71 24.02
N ASP A 405 -5.12 -15.42 24.38
CA ASP A 405 -6.14 -14.90 25.30
C ASP A 405 -5.57 -14.63 26.70
N ASN A 406 -4.61 -15.44 27.17
CA ASN A 406 -3.91 -15.19 28.42
C ASN A 406 -3.01 -13.95 28.36
N ASP A 407 -2.42 -13.67 27.21
CA ASP A 407 -1.68 -12.43 26.97
C ASP A 407 -2.58 -11.22 27.11
N LEU A 408 -3.72 -11.20 26.40
CA LEU A 408 -4.69 -10.12 26.50
C LEU A 408 -5.26 -10.00 27.92
N ALA A 409 -5.59 -11.11 28.60
CA ALA A 409 -6.08 -11.08 29.98
C ALA A 409 -5.06 -10.43 30.94
N SER A 410 -3.77 -10.70 30.72
CA SER A 410 -2.69 -10.07 31.49
C SER A 410 -2.62 -8.56 31.23
N ILE A 411 -2.80 -8.13 29.97
CA ILE A 411 -2.87 -6.70 29.61
C ILE A 411 -4.09 -6.05 30.27
N VAL A 412 -5.27 -6.67 30.23
CA VAL A 412 -6.48 -6.13 30.88
C VAL A 412 -6.26 -5.98 32.39
N LYS A 413 -5.60 -6.94 33.04
CA LYS A 413 -5.29 -6.85 34.47
C LYS A 413 -4.35 -5.69 34.80
N ALA A 414 -3.34 -5.44 33.96
CA ALA A 414 -2.39 -4.35 34.14
C ALA A 414 -2.97 -2.97 33.79
N CYS A 415 -3.78 -2.91 32.73
CA CYS A 415 -4.36 -1.69 32.17
C CYS A 415 -5.85 -1.85 31.84
N PRO A 416 -6.72 -1.95 32.87
CA PRO A 416 -8.15 -2.14 32.65
C PRO A 416 -8.84 -0.92 32.01
N GLU A 417 -8.19 0.26 32.06
CA GLU A 417 -8.65 1.48 31.39
C GLU A 417 -8.59 1.39 29.86
N HIS A 418 -7.79 0.48 29.31
CA HIS A 418 -7.68 0.28 27.86
C HIS A 418 -8.84 -0.61 27.36
N ARG A 419 -9.99 0.03 27.17
CA ARG A 419 -11.27 -0.59 26.79
C ARG A 419 -11.15 -1.55 25.60
N ALA A 420 -10.35 -1.20 24.59
CA ALA A 420 -10.19 -2.04 23.40
C ALA A 420 -9.64 -3.44 23.73
N THR A 421 -8.67 -3.58 24.64
CA THR A 421 -8.17 -4.91 25.05
C THR A 421 -9.27 -5.75 25.68
N LEU A 422 -10.04 -5.15 26.59
CA LEU A 422 -11.14 -5.82 27.29
C LEU A 422 -12.23 -6.27 26.32
N GLU A 423 -12.59 -5.40 25.36
CA GLU A 423 -13.58 -5.74 24.33
C GLU A 423 -13.07 -6.80 23.36
N TYR A 424 -11.78 -6.76 22.98
CA TYR A 424 -11.19 -7.81 22.15
C TYR A 424 -11.17 -9.16 22.86
N LEU A 425 -10.80 -9.20 24.15
CA LEU A 425 -10.81 -10.43 24.93
C LEU A 425 -12.23 -11.01 25.05
N GLY A 426 -13.22 -10.17 25.33
CA GLY A 426 -14.63 -10.59 25.35
C GLY A 426 -15.09 -11.10 23.98
N ALA A 427 -14.77 -10.38 22.91
CA ALA A 427 -15.11 -10.77 21.54
C ALA A 427 -14.47 -12.11 21.16
N MET A 428 -13.20 -12.33 21.51
CA MET A 428 -12.51 -13.61 21.31
C MET A 428 -13.24 -14.76 22.00
N TYR A 429 -13.64 -14.59 23.26
CA TYR A 429 -14.34 -15.65 23.97
C TYR A 429 -15.73 -15.94 23.40
N ILE A 430 -16.45 -14.93 22.93
CA ILE A 430 -17.73 -15.11 22.23
C ILE A 430 -17.51 -15.90 20.93
N VAL A 431 -16.57 -15.46 20.09
CA VAL A 431 -16.32 -16.06 18.76
C VAL A 431 -15.74 -17.48 18.88
N ALA A 432 -14.92 -17.76 19.89
CA ALA A 432 -14.39 -19.09 20.17
C ALA A 432 -15.36 -19.99 20.97
N ASN A 433 -16.56 -19.51 21.31
CA ASN A 433 -17.52 -20.20 22.18
C ASN A 433 -16.91 -20.65 23.53
N GLN A 434 -16.03 -19.83 24.10
CA GLN A 434 -15.38 -20.05 25.41
C GLN A 434 -16.26 -19.49 26.54
N ARG A 435 -17.39 -20.14 26.79
CA ARG A 435 -18.48 -19.66 27.66
C ARG A 435 -18.02 -19.36 29.08
N SER A 436 -17.37 -20.32 29.72
CA SER A 436 -16.88 -20.21 31.10
C SER A 436 -15.90 -19.04 31.28
N LYS A 437 -15.00 -18.83 30.32
CA LYS A 437 -14.06 -17.70 30.33
C LYS A 437 -14.76 -16.36 30.14
N PHE A 438 -15.73 -16.29 29.23
CA PHE A 438 -16.52 -15.08 29.00
C PHE A 438 -17.33 -14.67 30.24
N LEU A 439 -18.04 -15.61 30.87
CA LEU A 439 -18.82 -15.31 32.08
C LEU A 439 -17.94 -14.89 33.25
N ALA A 440 -16.75 -15.50 33.40
CA ALA A 440 -15.76 -15.08 34.39
C ALA A 440 -15.28 -13.64 34.14
N LEU A 441 -14.98 -13.29 32.89
CA LEU A 441 -14.58 -11.94 32.49
C LEU A 441 -15.68 -10.91 32.81
N MET A 442 -16.94 -11.22 32.47
CA MET A 442 -18.08 -10.34 32.77
C MET A 442 -18.27 -10.17 34.27
N LYS A 443 -18.21 -11.25 35.06
CA LYS A 443 -18.30 -11.19 36.52
C LYS A 443 -17.22 -10.30 37.14
N GLN A 444 -16.02 -10.30 36.57
CA GLN A 444 -14.89 -9.52 37.09
C GLN A 444 -15.00 -8.02 36.78
N TYR A 445 -15.45 -7.65 35.58
CA TYR A 445 -15.38 -6.25 35.11
C TYR A 445 -16.73 -5.53 35.02
N MET A 446 -17.86 -6.23 35.04
CA MET A 446 -19.19 -5.61 35.00
C MET A 446 -19.39 -4.63 36.16
N GLY A 447 -19.79 -3.40 35.85
CA GLY A 447 -20.05 -2.34 36.82
C GLY A 447 -18.79 -1.66 37.38
N THR A 448 -17.60 -2.07 36.93
CA THR A 448 -16.35 -1.38 37.26
C THR A 448 -16.16 -0.14 36.41
N LYS A 449 -15.16 0.70 36.74
CA LYS A 449 -14.78 1.84 35.88
C LYS A 449 -14.36 1.43 34.47
N ALA A 450 -13.85 0.20 34.29
CA ALA A 450 -13.44 -0.33 33.00
C ALA A 450 -14.61 -0.78 32.11
N MET A 451 -15.74 -1.17 32.73
CA MET A 451 -16.97 -1.55 32.03
C MET A 451 -18.19 -1.09 32.86
N PRO A 452 -18.52 0.22 32.81
CA PRO A 452 -19.61 0.77 33.61
C PRO A 452 -21.00 0.29 33.16
N HIS A 453 -21.16 0.03 31.87
CA HIS A 453 -22.33 -0.62 31.26
C HIS A 453 -21.87 -1.86 30.50
N ILE A 454 -22.70 -2.90 30.47
CA ILE A 454 -22.44 -4.08 29.63
C ILE A 454 -22.76 -3.71 28.19
N PRO A 455 -21.83 -3.89 27.24
CA PRO A 455 -22.11 -3.66 25.83
C PRO A 455 -23.21 -4.57 25.28
N ALA A 456 -24.00 -4.09 24.32
CA ALA A 456 -25.19 -4.78 23.84
C ALA A 456 -24.91 -6.19 23.29
N SER A 457 -23.85 -6.37 22.50
CA SER A 457 -23.47 -7.70 22.00
C SER A 457 -23.01 -8.62 23.12
N PHE A 458 -22.36 -8.08 24.15
CA PHE A 458 -21.91 -8.85 25.31
C PHE A 458 -23.09 -9.28 26.18
N ALA A 459 -24.06 -8.38 26.42
CA ALA A 459 -25.29 -8.70 27.14
C ALA A 459 -26.07 -9.83 26.46
N LYS A 460 -26.19 -9.78 25.12
CA LYS A 460 -26.83 -10.84 24.34
C LYS A 460 -26.06 -12.17 24.44
N ALA A 461 -24.73 -12.14 24.38
CA ALA A 461 -23.91 -13.35 24.55
C ALA A 461 -24.04 -13.94 25.96
N MET A 462 -24.08 -13.10 27.01
CA MET A 462 -24.32 -13.52 28.39
C MET A 462 -25.66 -14.25 28.53
N GLU A 463 -26.73 -13.70 27.96
CA GLU A 463 -28.06 -14.33 28.00
C GLU A 463 -28.05 -15.74 27.39
N VAL A 464 -27.40 -15.90 26.22
CA VAL A 464 -27.30 -17.18 25.53
C VAL A 464 -26.44 -18.18 26.29
N PHE A 465 -25.29 -17.76 26.83
CA PHE A 465 -24.39 -18.64 27.55
C PHE A 465 -24.92 -19.05 28.94
N CYS A 466 -25.71 -18.19 29.60
CA CYS A 466 -26.37 -18.56 30.86
C CYS A 466 -27.54 -19.54 30.67
N LYS A 467 -28.24 -19.48 29.52
CA LYS A 467 -29.40 -20.36 29.25
C LYS A 467 -29.02 -21.79 28.85
N ASN A 468 -27.81 -21.99 28.32
CA ASN A 468 -27.30 -23.29 27.88
C ASN A 468 -26.04 -23.65 28.69
N PRO A 469 -26.18 -24.08 29.96
CA PRO A 469 -25.06 -24.59 30.73
C PRO A 469 -24.41 -25.79 30.02
N GLU A 470 -23.09 -25.92 30.16
CA GLU A 470 -22.26 -26.96 29.52
C GLU A 470 -22.69 -28.39 29.85
#